data_AF-A0A2T1DGK7-F1
#
_entry.id   AF-A0A2T1DGK7-F1
#
_cell.length_a   1.000
_cell.length_b   1.000
_cell.length_c   1.000
_cell.angle_alpha   90.00
_cell.angle_beta   90.00
_cell.angle_gamma   90.00
#
_symmetry.space_group_name_H-M   'P 1'
#
loop_
_entity.id
_entity.type
_entity.pdbx_description
1 polymer ?
#
loop_
_entity_poly.entity_id
_entity_poly.type
_entity_poly.pdbx_seq_one_letter_code
_entity_poly.pdbx_strand_id
1 'polypeptide(L)'
;MYLEPYVSAFEYNKFTVIGLRTMVEPTGYSEEIDLQKYWYVLKRRWLVAIGVFGAVLILSSLQLLRQKPSYIAESKLIFKPDRTSALTGVAGESNLGNLQSIDRNSAPLETQAEIIKSIPISQEVIQALNLDFQPEQLASSIKASPVQGTDVLSITFASGDPDLSLAIVNKVVEVYLQANVQANRAEAAAAREFIMQQLPSSEAAVSAAEADLRRFKENNGIVSLVDEADAAVSIISNLDREIASAQVQLFEATARSEVLRNQVGLDSEQAIVFAALSQSSGVQDILTQLQAAQ
;
A
#
# COMPACT_ATOMS: atom_id res chain seq x y z
N MET A 1 -8.16 48.50 -8.46
CA MET A 1 -8.27 48.20 -9.90
C MET A 1 -9.53 47.37 -10.05
N TYR A 2 -10.71 47.81 -10.47
CA TYR A 2 -11.40 49.03 -10.93
C TYR A 2 -12.90 48.64 -10.76
N LEU A 3 -13.93 49.46 -10.64
CA LEU A 3 -14.22 50.83 -10.25
C LEU A 3 -15.74 50.79 -9.99
N GLU A 4 -16.21 51.60 -9.05
CA GLU A 4 -17.62 51.86 -8.76
C GLU A 4 -18.42 52.41 -9.96
N PRO A 5 -19.77 52.36 -9.90
CA PRO A 5 -20.65 52.75 -10.99
C PRO A 5 -20.70 54.26 -11.21
N TYR A 6 -20.73 54.65 -12.49
CA TYR A 6 -20.86 56.02 -12.94
C TYR A 6 -22.29 56.54 -12.70
N VAL A 7 -22.39 57.61 -11.91
CA VAL A 7 -23.52 58.54 -11.86
C VAL A 7 -23.02 59.89 -12.37
N SER A 8 -23.69 60.48 -13.37
CA SER A 8 -23.64 61.91 -13.70
C SER A 8 -24.97 62.26 -14.38
N ALA A 9 -25.92 62.97 -13.77
CA ALA A 9 -25.92 64.39 -13.32
C ALA A 9 -26.25 65.38 -14.46
N PHE A 10 -26.88 66.49 -14.06
CA PHE A 10 -27.31 67.72 -14.77
C PHE A 10 -28.81 67.79 -15.14
N GLU A 11 -29.56 68.86 -14.85
CA GLU A 11 -29.42 69.99 -13.92
C GLU A 11 -30.79 70.72 -13.82
N TYR A 12 -31.17 71.11 -12.61
CA TYR A 12 -32.01 72.22 -12.11
C TYR A 12 -32.81 73.12 -13.09
N ASN A 13 -34.07 73.47 -12.74
CA ASN A 13 -34.38 74.77 -12.11
C ASN A 13 -35.87 74.96 -11.69
N LYS A 14 -36.05 75.42 -10.43
CA LYS A 14 -36.95 76.49 -9.95
C LYS A 14 -38.45 76.52 -10.37
N PHE A 15 -39.34 76.42 -9.38
CA PHE A 15 -39.84 77.59 -8.61
C PHE A 15 -40.98 77.15 -7.65
N THR A 16 -40.84 77.57 -6.39
CA THR A 16 -41.90 77.59 -5.37
C THR A 16 -42.87 78.73 -5.66
N VAL A 17 -44.16 78.45 -5.87
CA VAL A 17 -45.25 79.41 -5.62
C VAL A 17 -46.51 78.68 -5.13
N ILE A 18 -46.77 78.83 -3.83
CA ILE A 18 -48.06 79.03 -3.15
C ILE A 18 -49.11 77.92 -3.28
N GLY A 19 -49.38 77.27 -2.15
CA GLY A 19 -50.29 76.15 -2.04
C GLY A 19 -51.77 76.50 -1.96
N LEU A 20 -52.57 75.48 -2.22
CA LEU A 20 -53.76 75.12 -1.44
C LEU A 20 -54.10 73.65 -1.73
N ARG A 21 -53.95 72.82 -0.69
CA ARG A 21 -54.75 71.63 -0.36
C ARG A 21 -54.97 70.59 -1.48
N THR A 22 -54.28 69.45 -1.40
CA THR A 22 -54.81 68.16 -0.92
C THR A 22 -53.80 67.04 -1.15
N MET A 23 -53.83 66.06 -0.24
CA MET A 23 -52.94 64.90 -0.16
C MET A 23 -52.94 64.06 -1.43
N VAL A 24 -51.74 63.66 -1.89
CA VAL A 24 -51.57 62.47 -2.72
C VAL A 24 -50.30 61.75 -2.23
N GLU A 25 -50.50 60.68 -1.45
CA GLU A 25 -49.49 59.64 -1.28
C GLU A 25 -49.36 58.85 -2.59
N PRO A 26 -48.15 58.49 -3.05
CA PRO A 26 -47.98 57.49 -4.09
C PRO A 26 -48.13 56.11 -3.44
N THR A 27 -49.28 55.46 -3.63
CA THR A 27 -49.41 54.04 -3.29
C THR A 27 -48.51 53.22 -4.22
N GLY A 28 -47.62 52.44 -3.62
CA GLY A 28 -46.82 51.45 -4.33
C GLY A 28 -47.74 50.48 -5.08
N TYR A 29 -47.42 50.21 -6.33
CA TYR A 29 -48.06 49.15 -7.10
C TYR A 29 -47.56 47.80 -6.58
N SER A 30 -48.26 47.23 -5.60
CA SER A 30 -48.32 45.78 -5.51
C SER A 30 -49.17 45.33 -6.70
N GLU A 31 -48.55 44.66 -7.67
CA GLU A 31 -49.30 43.81 -8.62
C GLU A 31 -49.95 42.68 -7.81
N GLU A 32 -51.06 42.99 -7.14
CA GLU A 32 -51.97 41.99 -6.61
C GLU A 32 -52.57 41.29 -7.83
N ILE A 33 -52.06 40.09 -8.13
CA ILE A 33 -52.60 39.22 -9.16
C ILE A 33 -54.03 38.88 -8.75
N ASP A 34 -54.99 39.63 -9.29
CA ASP A 34 -56.41 39.40 -9.04
C ASP A 34 -56.88 38.15 -9.80
N LEU A 35 -56.79 37.01 -9.11
CA LEU A 35 -57.17 35.68 -9.61
C LEU A 35 -58.66 35.61 -10.01
N GLN A 36 -59.53 36.47 -9.44
CA GLN A 36 -60.95 36.47 -9.79
C GLN A 36 -61.16 36.97 -11.21
N LYS A 37 -60.37 37.95 -11.67
CA LYS A 37 -60.44 38.48 -13.03
C LYS A 37 -60.08 37.44 -14.10
N TYR A 38 -59.05 36.62 -13.84
CA TYR A 38 -58.66 35.51 -14.74
C TYR A 38 -59.70 34.38 -14.76
N TRP A 39 -60.40 34.13 -13.65
CA TRP A 39 -61.49 33.16 -13.58
C TRP A 39 -62.67 33.50 -14.51
N TYR A 40 -63.06 34.77 -14.58
CA TYR A 40 -64.12 35.21 -15.50
C TYR A 40 -63.71 35.10 -16.98
N VAL A 41 -62.45 35.37 -17.30
CA VAL A 41 -61.91 35.18 -18.67
C VAL A 41 -61.89 33.69 -19.03
N LEU A 42 -61.50 32.82 -18.09
CA LEU A 42 -61.51 31.38 -18.27
C LEU A 42 -62.92 30.84 -18.49
N LYS A 43 -63.91 31.26 -17.71
CA LYS A 43 -65.31 30.84 -17.87
C LYS A 43 -65.91 31.28 -19.23
N ARG A 44 -65.47 32.42 -19.76
CA ARG A 44 -65.95 32.96 -21.04
C ARG A 44 -65.28 32.31 -22.26
N ARG A 45 -64.06 31.79 -22.15
CA ARG A 45 -63.30 31.17 -23.26
C ARG A 45 -62.85 29.73 -22.96
N TRP A 46 -63.54 29.02 -22.07
CA TRP A 46 -63.17 27.68 -21.59
C TRP A 46 -62.96 26.64 -22.71
N LEU A 47 -63.67 26.77 -23.84
CA LEU A 47 -63.47 25.93 -25.03
C LEU A 47 -62.08 26.12 -25.67
N VAL A 48 -61.52 27.33 -25.68
CA VAL A 48 -60.16 27.59 -26.21
C VAL A 48 -59.11 27.01 -25.26
N ALA A 49 -59.32 27.15 -23.95
CA ALA A 49 -58.43 26.56 -22.95
C ALA A 49 -58.41 25.02 -23.05
N ILE A 50 -59.58 24.38 -23.23
CA ILE A 50 -59.67 22.92 -23.48
C ILE A 50 -58.99 22.54 -24.79
N GLY A 51 -59.15 23.32 -25.86
CA GLY A 51 -58.50 23.06 -27.14
C GLY A 51 -56.97 23.08 -27.03
N VAL A 52 -56.41 24.09 -26.35
CA VAL A 52 -54.96 24.18 -26.11
C VAL A 52 -54.48 23.05 -25.22
N PHE A 53 -55.18 22.76 -24.11
CA PHE A 53 -54.85 21.66 -23.21
C PHE A 53 -54.90 20.29 -23.91
N GLY A 54 -55.95 20.05 -24.70
CA GLY A 54 -56.11 18.85 -25.51
C GLY A 54 -55.02 18.71 -26.57
N ALA A 55 -54.64 19.80 -27.24
CA ALA A 55 -53.54 19.78 -28.21
C ALA A 55 -52.20 19.39 -27.56
N VAL A 56 -51.89 19.94 -26.38
CA VAL A 56 -50.67 19.56 -25.63
C VAL A 56 -50.72 18.10 -25.19
N LEU A 57 -51.87 17.62 -24.70
CA LEU A 57 -52.04 16.22 -24.32
C LEU A 57 -51.92 15.27 -25.52
N ILE A 58 -52.52 15.62 -26.66
CA ILE A 58 -52.42 14.82 -27.89
C ILE A 58 -50.97 14.77 -28.37
N LEU A 59 -50.27 15.91 -28.42
CA LEU A 59 -48.87 15.97 -28.83
C LEU A 59 -47.96 15.18 -27.87
N SER A 60 -48.18 15.31 -26.56
CA SER A 60 -47.44 14.56 -25.53
C SER A 60 -47.70 13.06 -25.62
N SER A 61 -48.97 12.66 -25.79
CA SER A 61 -49.35 11.26 -25.98
C SER A 61 -48.76 10.67 -27.27
N LEU A 62 -48.76 11.44 -28.38
CA LEU A 62 -48.13 11.02 -29.63
C LEU A 62 -46.61 10.82 -29.48
N GLN A 63 -45.96 11.64 -28.64
CA GLN A 63 -44.55 11.45 -28.32
C GLN A 63 -44.31 10.20 -27.47
N LEU A 64 -45.14 9.94 -26.46
CA LEU A 64 -45.01 8.76 -25.61
C LEU A 64 -45.17 7.45 -26.41
N LEU A 65 -46.13 7.41 -27.33
CA LEU A 65 -46.36 6.26 -28.21
C LEU A 65 -45.20 6.01 -29.20
N ARG A 66 -44.32 7.01 -29.43
CA ARG A 66 -43.13 6.88 -30.28
C ARG A 66 -41.87 6.47 -29.53
N GLN A 67 -41.82 6.60 -28.21
CA GLN A 67 -40.65 6.18 -27.43
C GLN A 67 -40.63 4.65 -27.32
N LYS A 68 -39.58 4.02 -27.86
CA LYS A 68 -39.40 2.57 -27.74
C LYS A 68 -39.16 2.22 -26.26
N PRO A 69 -39.82 1.18 -25.72
CA PRO A 69 -39.51 0.70 -24.37
C PRO A 69 -38.05 0.25 -24.30
N SER A 70 -37.42 0.44 -23.15
CA SER A 70 -36.03 0.03 -22.89
C SER A 70 -36.01 -0.90 -21.68
N TYR A 71 -35.54 -2.12 -21.90
CA TYR A 71 -35.42 -3.19 -20.90
C TYR A 71 -33.96 -3.35 -20.51
N ILE A 72 -33.69 -3.24 -19.21
CA ILE A 72 -32.34 -3.33 -18.65
C ILE A 72 -32.19 -4.68 -17.95
N ALA A 73 -31.17 -5.44 -18.33
CA ALA A 73 -30.71 -6.60 -17.56
C ALA A 73 -29.51 -6.19 -16.70
N GLU A 74 -29.42 -6.73 -15.48
CA GLU A 74 -28.32 -6.49 -14.54
C GLU A 74 -27.75 -7.82 -14.06
N SER A 75 -26.42 -7.93 -14.03
CA SER A 75 -25.70 -9.00 -13.35
C SER A 75 -24.64 -8.42 -12.42
N LYS A 76 -24.39 -9.11 -11.30
CA LYS A 76 -23.46 -8.69 -10.25
C LYS A 76 -22.39 -9.74 -10.06
N LEU A 77 -21.14 -9.33 -10.16
CA LEU A 77 -19.97 -10.20 -9.95
C LEU A 77 -19.18 -9.74 -8.74
N ILE A 78 -18.83 -10.68 -7.86
CA ILE A 78 -17.98 -10.44 -6.69
C ILE A 78 -16.55 -10.77 -7.06
N PHE A 79 -15.63 -9.85 -6.80
CA PHE A 79 -14.20 -10.03 -6.99
C PHE A 79 -13.52 -10.40 -5.68
N LYS A 80 -12.64 -11.40 -5.74
CA LYS A 80 -11.78 -11.77 -4.62
C LYS A 80 -10.33 -11.67 -5.09
N PRO A 81 -9.49 -10.85 -4.45
CA PRO A 81 -8.09 -10.74 -4.84
C PRO A 81 -7.37 -12.07 -4.60
N ASP A 82 -6.79 -12.64 -5.65
CA ASP A 82 -5.97 -13.85 -5.55
C ASP A 82 -4.54 -13.44 -5.13
N ARG A 83 -4.10 -13.92 -3.96
CA ARG A 83 -2.79 -13.58 -3.40
C ARG A 83 -1.70 -14.59 -3.76
N THR A 84 -2.04 -15.65 -4.48
CA THR A 84 -1.11 -16.74 -4.80
C THR A 84 0.13 -16.26 -5.59
N SER A 85 -0.04 -15.32 -6.53
CA SER A 85 1.08 -14.76 -7.31
C SER A 85 2.03 -13.89 -6.48
N ALA A 86 1.55 -13.28 -5.39
CA ALA A 86 2.39 -12.53 -4.46
C ALA A 86 3.24 -13.45 -3.57
N LEU A 87 2.83 -14.71 -3.37
CA LEU A 87 3.55 -15.68 -2.55
C LEU A 87 4.65 -16.43 -3.31
N THR A 88 4.53 -16.53 -4.64
CA THR A 88 5.50 -17.26 -5.48
C THR A 88 6.64 -16.39 -6.00
N GLY A 89 6.60 -15.06 -5.80
CA GLY A 89 7.63 -14.13 -6.27
C GLY A 89 7.69 -13.93 -7.79
N VAL A 90 6.87 -14.66 -8.55
CA VAL A 90 6.84 -14.67 -10.02
C VAL A 90 6.37 -13.33 -10.59
N ALA A 91 5.54 -12.58 -9.86
CA ALA A 91 5.04 -11.27 -10.30
C ALA A 91 6.02 -10.10 -10.05
N GLY A 92 7.24 -10.35 -9.56
CA GLY A 92 8.13 -9.27 -9.13
C GLY A 92 9.58 -9.67 -8.89
N GLU A 93 10.27 -10.11 -9.94
CA GLU A 93 11.73 -10.32 -9.95
C GLU A 93 12.58 -9.05 -9.71
N SER A 94 12.03 -7.95 -9.20
CA SER A 94 12.80 -6.71 -9.01
C SER A 94 13.00 -6.25 -7.57
N ASN A 95 12.45 -6.89 -6.53
CA ASN A 95 12.66 -6.41 -5.16
C ASN A 95 12.49 -7.48 -4.08
N LEU A 96 13.53 -8.31 -3.86
CA LEU A 96 13.63 -9.21 -2.70
C LEU A 96 13.84 -8.48 -1.35
N GLY A 97 13.51 -7.18 -1.27
CA GLY A 97 13.77 -6.34 -0.11
C GLY A 97 12.83 -5.14 0.08
N ASN A 98 11.75 -5.03 -0.72
CA ASN A 98 10.81 -3.91 -0.58
C ASN A 98 9.41 -4.42 -0.22
N LEU A 99 9.10 -4.45 1.09
CA LEU A 99 7.77 -4.73 1.63
C LEU A 99 6.73 -3.64 1.30
N GLN A 100 7.07 -2.63 0.47
CA GLN A 100 6.24 -1.46 0.19
C GLN A 100 5.35 -1.55 -1.06
N SER A 101 5.25 -2.68 -1.75
CA SER A 101 4.44 -2.82 -2.97
C SER A 101 3.06 -3.46 -2.78
N ILE A 102 2.63 -3.73 -1.54
CA ILE A 102 1.35 -4.43 -1.28
C ILE A 102 0.10 -3.56 -1.56
N ASP A 103 0.24 -2.25 -1.69
CA ASP A 103 -0.91 -1.33 -1.72
C ASP A 103 -1.26 -0.73 -3.09
N ARG A 104 -0.54 -1.07 -4.16
CA ARG A 104 -0.74 -0.38 -5.46
C ARG A 104 -1.39 -1.17 -6.58
N ASN A 105 -1.64 -2.48 -6.45
CA ASN A 105 -2.13 -3.25 -7.61
C ASN A 105 -2.97 -4.50 -7.30
N SER A 106 -3.73 -4.53 -6.21
CA SER A 106 -4.80 -5.53 -6.06
C SER A 106 -6.07 -5.06 -6.78
N ALA A 107 -6.02 -5.05 -8.12
CA ALA A 107 -7.14 -4.87 -9.06
C ALA A 107 -8.28 -3.91 -8.60
N PRO A 108 -8.16 -2.58 -8.84
CA PRO A 108 -9.30 -1.68 -8.68
C PRO A 108 -10.37 -2.15 -9.68
N LEU A 109 -11.59 -2.40 -9.19
CA LEU A 109 -12.72 -2.97 -9.95
C LEU A 109 -12.96 -2.28 -11.31
N GLU A 110 -12.50 -1.05 -11.45
CA GLU A 110 -12.41 -0.25 -12.67
C GLU A 110 -11.63 -0.96 -13.79
N THR A 111 -10.51 -1.62 -13.49
CA THR A 111 -9.75 -2.39 -14.48
C THR A 111 -10.58 -3.55 -15.00
N GLN A 112 -11.29 -4.24 -14.10
CA GLN A 112 -12.19 -5.34 -14.48
C GLN A 112 -13.38 -4.84 -15.29
N ALA A 113 -13.90 -3.65 -14.96
CA ALA A 113 -14.95 -3.00 -15.74
C ALA A 113 -14.50 -2.71 -17.18
N GLU A 114 -13.25 -2.25 -17.38
CA GLU A 114 -12.71 -2.04 -18.73
C GLU A 114 -12.46 -3.34 -19.49
N ILE A 115 -11.96 -4.40 -18.82
CA ILE A 115 -11.76 -5.70 -19.45
C ILE A 115 -13.10 -6.28 -19.94
N ILE A 116 -14.17 -6.14 -19.15
CA ILE A 116 -15.51 -6.62 -19.54
C ILE A 116 -16.04 -5.88 -20.76
N LYS A 117 -15.74 -4.58 -20.89
CA LYS A 117 -16.11 -3.77 -22.06
C LYS A 117 -15.14 -3.94 -23.23
N SER A 118 -14.13 -4.81 -23.12
CA SER A 118 -13.14 -4.96 -24.18
C SER A 118 -13.74 -5.57 -25.46
N ILE A 119 -13.13 -5.23 -26.59
CA ILE A 119 -13.55 -5.71 -27.91
C ILE A 119 -13.53 -7.24 -28.01
N PRO A 120 -12.52 -7.98 -27.51
CA PRO A 120 -12.51 -9.45 -27.59
C PRO A 120 -13.70 -10.10 -26.89
N ILE A 121 -14.11 -9.58 -25.72
CA ILE A 121 -15.29 -10.08 -25.00
C ILE A 121 -16.56 -9.82 -25.83
N SER A 122 -16.69 -8.61 -26.40
CA SER A 122 -17.83 -8.25 -27.23
C SER A 122 -17.90 -9.09 -28.52
N GLN A 123 -16.76 -9.35 -29.15
CA GLN A 123 -16.65 -10.21 -30.34
C GLN A 123 -17.13 -11.64 -30.04
N GLU A 124 -16.66 -12.23 -28.94
CA GLU A 124 -17.04 -13.58 -28.53
C GLU A 124 -18.54 -13.67 -28.22
N VAL A 125 -19.11 -12.64 -27.56
CA VAL A 125 -20.55 -12.57 -27.28
C VAL A 125 -21.36 -12.48 -28.58
N ILE A 126 -20.94 -11.65 -29.53
CA ILE A 126 -21.59 -11.50 -30.84
C ILE A 126 -21.60 -12.82 -31.59
N GLN A 127 -20.47 -13.53 -31.61
CA GLN A 127 -20.33 -14.83 -32.27
C GLN A 127 -21.18 -15.89 -31.57
N ALA A 128 -21.15 -15.95 -30.24
CA ALA A 128 -21.88 -16.95 -29.46
C ALA A 128 -23.41 -16.81 -29.56
N LEU A 129 -23.91 -15.58 -29.72
CA LEU A 129 -25.34 -15.28 -29.82
C LEU A 129 -25.81 -15.01 -31.26
N ASN A 130 -24.91 -15.07 -32.25
CA ASN A 130 -25.18 -14.73 -33.66
C ASN A 130 -25.86 -13.35 -33.83
N LEU A 131 -25.32 -12.33 -33.18
CA LEU A 131 -25.88 -10.98 -33.16
C LEU A 131 -25.42 -10.16 -34.37
N ASP A 132 -26.30 -9.33 -34.92
CA ASP A 132 -25.94 -8.35 -35.97
C ASP A 132 -25.48 -7.02 -35.34
N PHE A 133 -24.36 -7.08 -34.61
CA PHE A 133 -23.74 -5.92 -33.97
C PHE A 133 -22.29 -5.80 -34.41
N GLN A 134 -21.80 -4.56 -34.51
CA GLN A 134 -20.35 -4.35 -34.54
C GLN A 134 -19.78 -4.47 -33.12
N PRO A 135 -18.58 -5.04 -32.94
CA PRO A 135 -17.97 -5.20 -31.61
C PRO A 135 -17.89 -3.92 -30.80
N GLU A 136 -17.59 -2.79 -31.44
CA GLU A 136 -17.48 -1.47 -30.80
C GLU A 136 -18.85 -0.95 -30.34
N GLN A 137 -19.91 -1.27 -31.07
CA GLN A 137 -21.28 -0.89 -30.71
C GLN A 137 -21.76 -1.66 -29.48
N LEU A 138 -21.47 -2.96 -29.42
CA LEU A 138 -21.81 -3.78 -28.26
C LEU A 138 -20.98 -3.34 -27.04
N ALA A 139 -19.66 -3.18 -27.19
CA ALA A 139 -18.76 -2.75 -26.13
C ALA A 139 -19.18 -1.42 -25.49
N SER A 140 -19.58 -0.44 -26.30
CA SER A 140 -20.05 0.86 -25.82
C SER A 140 -21.45 0.84 -25.21
N SER A 141 -22.27 -0.17 -25.54
CA SER A 141 -23.62 -0.35 -24.99
C SER A 141 -23.62 -1.07 -23.64
N ILE A 142 -22.57 -1.86 -23.36
CA ILE A 142 -22.38 -2.53 -22.07
C ILE A 142 -21.89 -1.49 -21.04
N LYS A 143 -22.60 -1.42 -19.91
CA LYS A 143 -22.20 -0.60 -18.76
C LYS A 143 -21.70 -1.50 -17.65
N ALA A 144 -20.41 -1.41 -17.35
CA ALA A 144 -19.79 -2.06 -16.21
C ALA A 144 -19.30 -0.99 -15.23
N SER A 145 -19.73 -1.08 -13.97
CA SER A 145 -19.34 -0.12 -12.94
C SER A 145 -19.26 -0.75 -11.56
N PRO A 146 -18.25 -0.39 -10.73
CA PRO A 146 -18.16 -0.87 -9.37
C PRO A 146 -19.30 -0.34 -8.51
N VAL A 147 -19.81 -1.19 -7.63
CA VAL A 147 -20.75 -0.79 -6.58
C VAL A 147 -19.94 -0.21 -5.44
N GLN A 148 -20.10 1.10 -5.22
CA GLN A 148 -19.32 1.86 -4.24
C GLN A 148 -19.31 1.20 -2.85
N GLY A 149 -18.13 1.09 -2.25
CA GLY A 149 -17.94 0.50 -0.92
C GLY A 149 -18.03 -1.03 -0.89
N THR A 150 -17.98 -1.71 -2.04
CA THR A 150 -18.03 -3.17 -2.13
C THR A 150 -17.09 -3.71 -3.20
N ASP A 151 -16.74 -5.00 -3.12
CA ASP A 151 -15.98 -5.72 -4.16
C ASP A 151 -16.89 -6.26 -5.28
N VAL A 152 -18.01 -5.58 -5.54
CA VAL A 152 -19.02 -6.01 -6.51
C VAL A 152 -18.99 -5.12 -7.75
N LEU A 153 -18.94 -5.76 -8.92
CA LEU A 153 -19.12 -5.09 -10.21
C LEU A 153 -20.53 -5.33 -10.72
N SER A 154 -21.25 -4.26 -11.04
CA SER A 154 -22.54 -4.34 -11.72
C SER A 154 -22.33 -4.21 -13.23
N ILE A 155 -22.91 -5.12 -13.98
CA ILE A 155 -22.86 -5.19 -15.44
C ILE A 155 -24.29 -5.08 -15.93
N THR A 156 -24.56 -4.08 -16.77
CA THR A 156 -25.89 -3.81 -17.29
C THR A 156 -25.86 -3.63 -18.80
N PHE A 157 -26.96 -4.03 -19.42
CA PHE A 157 -27.21 -3.80 -20.84
C PHE A 157 -28.69 -3.48 -21.05
N ALA A 158 -28.96 -2.51 -21.91
CA ALA A 158 -30.29 -1.99 -22.18
C ALA A 158 -30.66 -2.20 -23.65
N SER A 159 -31.82 -2.78 -23.92
CA SER A 159 -32.32 -2.97 -25.28
C SER A 159 -33.85 -2.93 -25.34
N GLY A 160 -34.40 -2.86 -26.56
CA GLY A 160 -35.86 -2.90 -26.76
C GLY A 160 -36.49 -4.28 -26.56
N ASP A 161 -35.68 -5.32 -26.34
CA ASP A 161 -36.11 -6.70 -26.17
C ASP A 161 -35.60 -7.25 -24.82
N PRO A 162 -36.49 -7.63 -23.89
CA PRO A 162 -36.09 -8.14 -22.59
C PRO A 162 -35.27 -9.43 -22.67
N ASP A 163 -35.57 -10.32 -23.62
CA ASP A 163 -34.89 -11.60 -23.77
C ASP A 163 -33.48 -11.41 -24.31
N LEU A 164 -33.31 -10.48 -25.27
CA LEU A 164 -32.01 -10.09 -25.80
C LEU A 164 -31.13 -9.46 -24.70
N SER A 165 -31.70 -8.57 -23.88
CA SER A 165 -30.95 -7.95 -22.79
C SER A 165 -30.42 -8.98 -21.80
N LEU A 166 -31.26 -9.95 -21.42
CA LEU A 166 -30.88 -11.03 -20.51
C LEU A 166 -29.81 -11.94 -21.13
N ALA A 167 -29.99 -12.32 -22.40
CA ALA A 167 -29.06 -13.19 -23.11
C ALA A 167 -27.66 -12.55 -23.22
N ILE A 168 -27.59 -11.26 -23.56
CA ILE A 168 -26.32 -10.52 -23.70
C ILE A 168 -25.61 -10.43 -22.35
N VAL A 169 -26.28 -9.98 -21.28
CA VAL A 169 -25.64 -9.83 -19.96
C VAL A 169 -25.13 -11.18 -19.45
N ASN A 170 -25.92 -12.24 -19.56
CA ASN A 170 -25.50 -13.58 -19.14
C ASN A 170 -24.29 -14.06 -19.93
N LYS A 171 -24.30 -13.86 -21.26
CA LYS A 171 -23.20 -14.28 -22.12
C LYS A 171 -21.93 -13.47 -21.88
N VAL A 172 -22.03 -12.16 -21.68
CA VAL A 172 -20.87 -11.30 -21.34
C VAL A 172 -20.19 -11.80 -20.07
N VAL A 173 -20.98 -12.09 -19.03
CA VAL A 173 -20.46 -12.63 -17.78
C VAL A 173 -19.80 -13.99 -17.97
N GLU A 174 -20.44 -14.89 -18.71
CA GLU A 174 -19.91 -16.22 -19.00
C GLU A 174 -18.56 -16.14 -19.75
N VAL A 175 -18.50 -15.37 -20.83
CA VAL A 175 -17.29 -15.16 -21.63
C VAL A 175 -16.17 -14.56 -20.78
N TYR A 176 -16.49 -13.54 -19.99
CA TYR A 176 -15.52 -12.91 -19.10
C TYR A 176 -14.96 -13.90 -18.06
N LEU A 177 -15.82 -14.70 -17.41
CA LEU A 177 -15.38 -15.71 -16.45
C LEU A 177 -14.47 -16.77 -17.10
N GLN A 178 -14.81 -17.21 -18.30
CA GLN A 178 -13.98 -18.16 -19.06
C GLN A 178 -12.62 -17.57 -19.42
N ALA A 179 -12.58 -16.32 -19.90
CA ALA A 179 -11.34 -15.62 -20.22
C ALA A 179 -10.46 -15.44 -18.97
N ASN A 180 -11.07 -15.07 -17.83
CA ASN A 180 -10.37 -14.91 -16.56
C ASN A 180 -9.76 -16.24 -16.07
N VAL A 181 -10.52 -17.35 -16.12
CA VAL A 181 -9.99 -18.68 -15.75
C VAL A 181 -8.83 -19.10 -16.66
N GLN A 182 -8.91 -18.83 -17.95
CA GLN A 182 -7.82 -19.12 -18.89
C GLN A 182 -6.57 -18.30 -18.59
N ALA A 183 -6.72 -16.99 -18.36
CA ALA A 183 -5.63 -16.11 -17.98
C ALA A 183 -4.94 -16.58 -16.68
N ASN A 184 -5.71 -16.87 -15.63
CA ASN A 184 -5.19 -17.35 -14.35
C ASN A 184 -4.45 -18.70 -14.49
N ARG A 185 -4.96 -19.60 -15.33
CA ARG A 185 -4.27 -20.87 -15.64
C ARG A 185 -2.96 -20.65 -16.39
N ALA A 186 -2.94 -19.72 -17.35
CA ALA A 186 -1.74 -19.38 -18.10
C ALA A 186 -0.66 -18.78 -17.18
N GLU A 187 -1.05 -17.87 -16.27
CA GLU A 187 -0.17 -17.30 -15.26
C GLU A 187 0.40 -18.39 -14.32
N ALA A 188 -0.45 -19.28 -13.79
CA ALA A 188 -0.01 -20.38 -12.94
C ALA A 188 0.95 -21.34 -13.66
N ALA A 189 0.71 -21.61 -14.95
CA ALA A 189 1.60 -22.43 -15.76
C ALA A 189 2.96 -21.75 -15.98
N ALA A 190 2.97 -20.45 -16.26
CA ALA A 190 4.20 -19.67 -16.41
C ALA A 190 5.02 -19.62 -15.10
N ALA A 191 4.35 -19.44 -13.96
CA ALA A 191 4.95 -19.50 -12.64
C ALA A 191 5.62 -20.85 -12.36
N ARG A 192 4.92 -21.95 -12.67
CA ARG A 192 5.46 -23.30 -12.54
C ARG A 192 6.70 -23.51 -13.42
N GLU A 193 6.64 -23.08 -14.67
CA GLU A 193 7.75 -23.20 -15.62
C GLU A 193 8.98 -22.43 -15.13
N PHE A 194 8.80 -21.20 -14.65
CA PHE A 194 9.87 -20.40 -14.05
C PHE A 194 10.52 -21.13 -12.86
N ILE A 195 9.73 -21.67 -11.93
CA ILE A 195 10.25 -22.43 -10.78
C ILE A 195 11.02 -23.67 -11.26
N MET A 196 10.50 -24.40 -12.25
CA MET A 196 11.17 -25.57 -12.81
C MET A 196 12.50 -25.25 -13.48
N GLN A 197 12.63 -24.07 -14.12
CA GLN A 197 13.88 -23.63 -14.72
C GLN A 197 14.94 -23.22 -13.67
N GLN A 198 14.51 -22.68 -12.53
CA GLN A 198 15.42 -22.26 -11.45
C GLN A 198 15.78 -23.37 -10.46
N LEU A 199 15.00 -24.47 -10.43
CA LEU A 199 15.24 -25.56 -9.48
C LEU A 199 16.63 -26.21 -9.66
N PRO A 200 17.07 -26.59 -10.88
CA PRO A 200 18.37 -27.25 -11.06
C PRO A 200 19.56 -26.36 -10.70
N SER A 201 19.51 -25.06 -11.03
CA SER A 201 20.59 -24.11 -10.69
C SER A 201 20.68 -23.90 -9.18
N SER A 202 19.53 -23.81 -8.51
CA SER A 202 19.45 -23.70 -7.04
C SER A 202 19.97 -24.97 -6.35
N GLU A 203 19.59 -26.16 -6.82
CA GLU A 203 20.10 -27.44 -6.32
C GLU A 203 21.62 -27.58 -6.52
N ALA A 204 22.12 -27.20 -7.70
CA ALA A 204 23.56 -27.21 -7.99
C ALA A 204 24.33 -26.24 -7.08
N ALA A 205 23.79 -25.04 -6.84
CA ALA A 205 24.39 -24.05 -5.93
C ALA A 205 24.45 -24.57 -4.49
N VAL A 206 23.38 -25.20 -3.99
CA VAL A 206 23.36 -25.83 -2.66
C VAL A 206 24.38 -26.97 -2.60
N SER A 207 24.41 -27.87 -3.59
CA SER A 207 25.36 -28.97 -3.63
C SER A 207 26.82 -28.50 -3.67
N ALA A 208 27.11 -27.42 -4.39
CA ALA A 208 28.45 -26.83 -4.43
C ALA A 208 28.83 -26.23 -3.07
N ALA A 209 27.94 -25.43 -2.47
CA ALA A 209 28.15 -24.84 -1.15
C ALA A 209 28.36 -25.91 -0.05
N GLU A 210 27.59 -27.00 -0.09
CA GLU A 210 27.77 -28.13 0.82
C GLU A 210 29.12 -28.85 0.61
N ALA A 211 29.55 -29.03 -0.65
CA ALA A 211 30.85 -29.65 -0.95
C ALA A 211 32.01 -28.78 -0.45
N ASP A 212 31.93 -27.47 -0.65
CA ASP A 212 32.93 -26.54 -0.15
C ASP A 212 32.97 -26.49 1.38
N LEU A 213 31.79 -26.55 2.03
CA LEU A 213 31.69 -26.66 3.48
C LEU A 213 32.34 -27.96 4.00
N ARG A 214 32.11 -29.10 3.33
CA ARG A 214 32.75 -30.37 3.69
C ARG A 214 34.27 -30.29 3.58
N ARG A 215 34.80 -29.78 2.46
CA ARG A 215 36.25 -29.58 2.27
C ARG A 215 36.85 -28.68 3.34
N PHE A 216 36.15 -27.60 3.70
CA PHE A 216 36.59 -26.71 4.77
C PHE A 216 36.67 -27.44 6.11
N LYS A 217 35.66 -28.25 6.45
CA LYS A 217 35.67 -29.08 7.68
C LYS A 217 36.80 -30.11 7.67
N GLU A 218 36.97 -30.85 6.57
CA GLU A 218 38.01 -31.88 6.43
C GLU A 218 39.43 -31.30 6.54
N ASN A 219 39.71 -30.21 5.81
CA ASN A 219 41.04 -29.59 5.81
C ASN A 219 41.44 -28.98 7.16
N ASN A 220 40.45 -28.58 7.97
CA ASN A 220 40.68 -28.01 9.28
C ASN A 220 40.43 -29.01 10.43
N GLY A 221 40.08 -30.27 10.12
CA GLY A 221 39.76 -31.28 11.13
C GLY A 221 38.52 -30.97 11.99
N ILE A 222 37.63 -30.09 11.51
CA ILE A 222 36.48 -29.58 12.28
C ILE A 222 35.30 -30.54 12.16
N VAL A 223 34.94 -31.19 13.27
CA VAL A 223 33.77 -32.09 13.33
C VAL A 223 32.48 -31.27 13.45
N SER A 224 32.50 -30.21 14.27
CA SER A 224 31.36 -29.32 14.52
C SER A 224 31.84 -27.88 14.63
N LEU A 225 31.39 -27.02 13.72
CA LEU A 225 31.80 -25.61 13.68
C LEU A 225 31.30 -24.82 14.89
N VAL A 226 30.12 -25.18 15.41
CA VAL A 226 29.54 -24.52 16.58
C VAL A 226 30.35 -24.88 17.82
N ASP A 227 30.67 -26.16 18.00
CA ASP A 227 31.46 -26.61 19.15
C ASP A 227 32.90 -26.07 19.10
N GLU A 228 33.50 -26.00 17.90
CA GLU A 228 34.83 -25.39 17.70
C GLU A 228 34.83 -23.89 18.05
N ALA A 229 33.78 -23.17 17.66
CA ALA A 229 33.63 -21.75 17.97
C ALA A 229 33.44 -21.52 19.48
N ASP A 230 32.60 -22.34 20.14
CA ASP A 230 32.38 -22.26 21.58
C ASP A 230 33.65 -22.62 22.37
N ALA A 231 34.41 -23.61 21.92
CA ALA A 231 35.71 -23.98 22.49
C ALA A 231 36.74 -22.86 22.34
N ALA A 232 36.83 -22.23 21.16
CA ALA A 232 37.73 -21.10 20.92
C ALA A 232 37.39 -19.90 21.81
N VAL A 233 36.11 -19.54 21.94
CA VAL A 233 35.66 -18.47 22.85
C VAL A 233 36.00 -18.80 24.31
N SER A 234 35.85 -20.06 24.71
CA SER A 234 36.21 -20.53 26.05
C SER A 234 37.72 -20.44 26.32
N ILE A 235 38.55 -20.81 25.34
CA ILE A 235 40.02 -20.68 25.42
C ILE A 235 40.41 -19.20 25.55
N ILE A 236 39.83 -18.31 24.75
CA ILE A 236 40.09 -16.87 24.84
C ILE A 236 39.73 -16.34 26.24
N SER A 237 38.55 -16.69 26.75
CA SER A 237 38.14 -16.29 28.11
C SER A 237 39.07 -16.82 29.20
N ASN A 238 39.62 -18.03 29.04
CA ASN A 238 40.60 -18.60 29.97
C ASN A 238 41.95 -17.87 29.87
N LEU A 239 42.43 -17.59 28.65
CA LEU A 239 43.67 -16.84 28.41
C LEU A 239 43.60 -15.42 28.98
N ASP A 240 42.47 -14.72 28.81
CA ASP A 240 42.27 -13.40 29.41
C ASP A 240 42.39 -13.44 30.95
N ARG A 241 41.84 -14.50 31.57
CA ARG A 241 41.98 -14.73 33.01
C ARG A 241 43.41 -15.03 33.43
N GLU A 242 44.15 -15.84 32.67
CA GLU A 242 45.57 -16.10 32.93
C GLU A 242 46.43 -14.84 32.79
N ILE A 243 46.22 -14.04 31.73
CA ILE A 243 46.91 -12.77 31.52
C ILE A 243 46.64 -11.82 32.69
N ALA A 244 45.39 -11.68 33.11
CA ALA A 244 45.03 -10.84 34.26
C ALA A 244 45.72 -11.32 35.55
N SER A 245 45.76 -12.65 35.80
CA SER A 245 46.44 -13.21 36.96
C SER A 245 47.96 -12.99 36.91
N ALA A 246 48.59 -13.22 35.75
CA ALA A 246 50.01 -12.99 35.55
C ALA A 246 50.40 -11.52 35.73
N GLN A 247 49.56 -10.59 35.28
CA GLN A 247 49.74 -9.16 35.53
C GLN A 247 49.66 -8.82 37.02
N VAL A 248 48.71 -9.39 37.77
CA VAL A 248 48.62 -9.22 39.22
C VAL A 248 49.89 -9.74 39.90
N GLN A 249 50.37 -10.93 39.55
CA GLN A 249 51.60 -11.49 40.09
C GLN A 249 52.83 -10.64 39.76
N LEU A 250 52.91 -10.10 38.54
CA LEU A 250 53.97 -9.18 38.12
C LEU A 250 53.93 -7.90 38.98
N PHE A 251 52.74 -7.33 39.20
CA PHE A 251 52.56 -6.16 40.07
C PHE A 251 52.99 -6.46 41.51
N GLU A 252 52.57 -7.58 42.08
CA GLU A 252 52.96 -8.00 43.43
C GLU A 252 54.48 -8.21 43.56
N ALA A 253 55.10 -8.90 42.60
CA ALA A 253 56.54 -9.13 42.59
C ALA A 253 57.33 -7.81 42.48
N THR A 254 56.86 -6.90 41.63
CA THR A 254 57.45 -5.56 41.45
C THR A 254 57.29 -4.72 42.72
N ALA A 255 56.09 -4.69 43.31
CA ALA A 255 55.82 -3.99 44.57
C ALA A 255 56.68 -4.53 45.72
N ARG A 256 56.84 -5.87 45.81
CA ARG A 256 57.70 -6.50 46.79
C ARG A 256 59.17 -6.13 46.60
N SER A 257 59.65 -6.10 45.35
CA SER A 257 61.00 -5.62 45.02
C SER A 257 61.21 -4.16 45.41
N GLU A 258 60.22 -3.30 45.19
CA GLU A 258 60.30 -1.88 45.54
C GLU A 258 60.30 -1.68 47.07
N VAL A 259 59.46 -2.41 47.81
CA VAL A 259 59.47 -2.41 49.28
C VAL A 259 60.81 -2.89 49.83
N LEU A 260 61.37 -3.98 49.28
CA LEU A 260 62.68 -4.46 49.66
C LEU A 260 63.76 -3.41 49.34
N ARG A 261 63.73 -2.76 48.16
CA ARG A 261 64.68 -1.69 47.83
C ARG A 261 64.61 -0.51 48.80
N ASN A 262 63.40 -0.12 49.21
CA ASN A 262 63.16 1.02 50.12
C ASN A 262 63.41 0.69 51.61
N GLN A 263 63.16 -0.54 52.06
CA GLN A 263 63.51 -1.00 53.41
C GLN A 263 65.01 -1.25 53.56
N VAL A 264 65.67 -1.67 52.48
CA VAL A 264 67.09 -2.03 52.52
C VAL A 264 67.98 -0.80 52.35
N GLY A 265 67.56 0.28 51.68
CA GLY A 265 68.27 1.57 51.71
C GLY A 265 69.79 1.52 51.44
N LEU A 266 70.26 0.51 50.69
CA LEU A 266 71.68 0.20 50.52
C LEU A 266 72.04 0.15 49.03
N ASP A 267 73.21 0.71 48.73
CA ASP A 267 73.86 0.74 47.42
C ASP A 267 74.08 -0.69 46.86
N SER A 268 74.02 -0.85 45.53
CA SER A 268 73.88 -2.16 44.85
C SER A 268 75.04 -3.14 45.11
N GLU A 269 76.20 -2.66 45.56
CA GLU A 269 77.31 -3.52 45.98
C GLU A 269 77.14 -4.12 47.39
N GLN A 270 76.40 -3.46 48.29
CA GLN A 270 76.31 -3.85 49.69
C GLN A 270 75.22 -4.91 49.94
N ALA A 271 74.20 -4.98 49.07
CA ALA A 271 73.15 -5.99 49.12
C ALA A 271 73.64 -7.40 48.76
N ILE A 272 74.61 -7.53 47.84
CA ILE A 272 75.23 -8.81 47.46
C ILE A 272 76.04 -9.37 48.64
N VAL A 273 76.73 -8.51 49.39
CA VAL A 273 77.49 -8.88 50.59
C VAL A 273 76.56 -9.28 51.74
N PHE A 274 75.44 -8.59 51.94
CA PHE A 274 74.46 -8.93 52.98
C PHE A 274 73.69 -10.23 52.69
N ALA A 275 73.30 -10.47 51.43
CA ALA A 275 72.69 -11.73 51.02
C ALA A 275 73.68 -12.91 51.15
N ALA A 276 74.95 -12.70 50.81
CA ALA A 276 76.02 -13.70 51.01
C ALA A 276 76.30 -13.97 52.50
N LEU A 277 76.21 -12.95 53.36
CA LEU A 277 76.39 -13.08 54.81
C LEU A 277 75.19 -13.77 55.49
N SER A 278 73.96 -13.44 55.10
CA SER A 278 72.74 -14.08 55.64
C SER A 278 72.54 -15.53 55.17
N GLN A 279 73.13 -15.91 54.04
CA GLN A 279 73.18 -17.29 53.53
C GLN A 279 74.38 -18.08 54.07
N SER A 280 75.31 -17.44 54.79
CA SER A 280 76.43 -18.14 55.41
C SER A 280 75.95 -18.92 56.66
N SER A 281 76.32 -20.19 56.75
CA SER A 281 75.92 -21.08 57.86
C SER A 281 76.29 -20.53 59.24
N GLY A 282 77.39 -19.77 59.33
CA GLY A 282 77.83 -19.15 60.59
C GLY A 282 76.87 -18.09 61.15
N VAL A 283 76.14 -17.34 60.32
CA VAL A 283 75.18 -16.33 60.80
C VAL A 283 73.84 -16.96 61.22
N GLN A 284 73.44 -18.05 60.54
CA GLN A 284 72.28 -18.86 60.95
C GLN A 284 72.54 -19.55 62.30
N ASP A 285 73.73 -20.10 62.52
CA ASP A 285 74.12 -20.73 63.79
C ASP A 285 74.09 -19.73 64.96
N ILE A 286 74.58 -18.50 64.75
CA ILE A 286 74.61 -17.46 65.78
C ILE A 286 73.20 -16.95 66.10
N LEU A 287 72.32 -16.80 65.10
CA LEU A 287 70.92 -16.43 65.32
C LEU A 287 70.14 -17.51 66.09
N THR A 288 70.37 -18.79 65.78
CA THR A 288 69.78 -19.90 66.56
C THR A 288 70.30 -19.96 67.99
N GLN A 289 71.58 -19.65 68.22
CA GLN A 289 72.15 -19.59 69.58
C GLN A 289 71.63 -18.39 70.38
N LEU A 290 71.36 -17.25 69.73
CA LEU A 290 70.88 -16.04 70.39
C LEU A 290 69.38 -16.13 70.73
N GLN A 291 68.58 -16.79 69.90
CA GLN A 291 67.19 -17.16 70.24
C GLN A 291 67.08 -18.21 71.34
N ALA A 292 68.10 -19.04 71.55
CA ALA A 292 68.15 -20.00 72.65
C ALA A 292 68.64 -19.38 73.99
N ALA A 293 69.13 -18.15 73.97
CA ALA A 293 69.68 -17.43 75.12
C ALA A 293 68.77 -16.30 75.66
N GLN A 294 67.51 -16.25 75.21
CA GLN A 294 66.44 -15.43 75.80
C GLN A 294 65.31 -16.32 76.33
#